data_AF-A0A1M6H571-F1
#
_entry.id   AF-A0A1M6H571-F1
#
_cell.length_a   1.000
_cell.length_b   1.000
_cell.length_c   1.000
_cell.angle_alpha   90.00
_cell.angle_beta   90.00
_cell.angle_gamma   90.00
#
_symmetry.space_group_name_H-M   'P 1'
#
loop_
_entity.id
_entity.type
_entity.pdbx_description
1 polymer ?
#
loop_
_entity_poly.entity_id
_entity_poly.type
_entity_poly.pdbx_seq_one_letter_code
_entity_poly.pdbx_strand_id
1 'polypeptide(L)'
;MQKIWIMMVMMFVALTGCASTAKQVDVDTPQMLLSKEGNFFVYDYLDRHYVVGSEESSEKFAAHGHMPYAKTVLGAGPHGETVVFEIAKKDPNLTERLMSTYERTPFLVESKGDDYAVYKYMNRLYVVGSKESSEKFAAHGHMPYAKTVLGAGPAGETVVFEINKKEADLTERLMKMFKG
;
A
#
# COMPACT_ATOMS: atom_id res chain seq x y z
N MET A 1 67.98 -18.56 -28.98
CA MET A 1 66.56 -18.80 -29.36
C MET A 1 65.86 -19.39 -28.14
N GLN A 2 65.36 -18.56 -27.21
CA GLN A 2 63.92 -18.23 -27.05
C GLN A 2 63.06 -19.51 -27.12
N LYS A 3 62.43 -19.96 -26.04
CA LYS A 3 61.25 -19.32 -25.43
C LYS A 3 61.05 -19.75 -23.97
N ILE A 4 60.72 -18.74 -23.16
CA ILE A 4 60.22 -18.80 -21.79
C ILE A 4 58.75 -19.25 -21.82
N TRP A 5 58.35 -20.21 -20.99
CA TRP A 5 56.93 -20.47 -20.69
C TRP A 5 56.68 -20.11 -19.22
N ILE A 6 56.07 -18.94 -19.01
CA ILE A 6 55.54 -18.48 -17.73
C ILE A 6 54.23 -19.24 -17.50
N MET A 7 54.22 -20.10 -16.49
CA MET A 7 53.02 -20.79 -16.04
C MET A 7 52.29 -19.86 -15.06
N MET A 8 51.28 -19.15 -15.55
CA MET A 8 50.44 -18.26 -14.76
C MET A 8 49.40 -19.10 -14.01
N VAL A 9 49.60 -19.25 -12.70
CA VAL A 9 48.64 -19.89 -11.79
C VAL A 9 47.49 -18.92 -11.54
N MET A 10 46.33 -19.20 -12.13
CA MET A 10 45.07 -18.48 -11.85
C MET A 10 44.47 -19.02 -10.55
N MET A 11 44.59 -18.24 -9.47
CA MET A 11 43.99 -18.50 -8.18
C MET A 11 42.52 -18.07 -8.21
N PHE A 12 41.59 -19.03 -8.30
CA PHE A 12 40.15 -18.77 -8.19
C PHE A 12 39.80 -18.53 -6.72
N VAL A 13 39.49 -17.27 -6.38
CA VAL A 13 38.87 -16.90 -5.10
C VAL A 13 37.38 -17.20 -5.21
N ALA A 14 36.93 -18.29 -4.59
CA ALA A 14 35.51 -18.59 -4.44
C ALA A 14 34.91 -17.66 -3.37
N LEU A 15 34.25 -16.59 -3.81
CA LEU A 15 33.37 -15.79 -2.95
C LEU A 15 32.08 -16.57 -2.72
N THR A 16 32.00 -17.30 -1.61
CA THR A 16 30.74 -17.84 -1.09
C THR A 16 29.98 -16.70 -0.39
N GLY A 17 29.26 -15.91 -1.18
CA GLY A 17 28.30 -14.93 -0.68
C GLY A 17 26.94 -15.58 -0.40
N CYS A 18 26.40 -15.36 0.79
CA CYS A 18 25.08 -15.81 1.23
C CYS A 18 23.97 -15.36 0.27
N ALA A 19 23.28 -16.31 -0.35
CA ALA A 19 22.01 -16.05 -1.03
C ALA A 19 20.87 -16.35 -0.04
N SER A 20 20.36 -15.32 0.63
CA SER A 20 19.00 -15.35 1.16
C SER A 20 18.06 -15.37 -0.04
N THR A 21 17.37 -16.49 -0.25
CA THR A 21 16.33 -16.61 -1.27
C THR A 21 15.14 -15.74 -0.87
N ALA A 22 15.13 -14.49 -1.31
CA ALA A 22 13.92 -13.68 -1.35
C ALA A 22 13.00 -14.28 -2.42
N LYS A 23 11.75 -14.57 -2.04
CA LYS A 23 10.70 -15.06 -2.94
C LYS A 23 10.46 -13.97 -4.00
N GLN A 24 10.82 -14.23 -5.26
CA GLN A 24 10.48 -13.35 -6.38
C GLN A 24 8.95 -13.30 -6.49
N VAL A 25 8.36 -12.12 -6.26
CA VAL A 25 6.97 -11.83 -6.61
C VAL A 25 6.93 -11.69 -8.13
N ASP A 26 6.09 -12.48 -8.79
CA ASP A 26 5.89 -12.38 -10.23
C ASP A 26 5.10 -11.08 -10.52
N VAL A 27 5.83 -10.05 -10.91
CA VAL A 27 5.33 -8.68 -11.14
C VAL A 27 4.30 -8.58 -12.27
N ASP A 28 4.05 -9.65 -13.03
CA ASP A 28 3.12 -9.67 -14.16
C ASP A 28 1.77 -10.35 -13.83
N THR A 29 1.46 -10.59 -12.55
CA THR A 29 0.16 -11.16 -12.14
C THR A 29 -0.57 -10.25 -11.15
N PRO A 30 -1.89 -10.02 -11.33
CA PRO A 30 -2.68 -9.25 -10.37
C PRO A 30 -2.64 -9.85 -8.96
N GLN A 31 -2.29 -9.04 -7.96
CA GLN A 31 -2.25 -9.43 -6.55
C GLN A 31 -3.44 -8.82 -5.81
N MET A 32 -4.31 -9.65 -5.22
CA MET A 32 -5.43 -9.13 -4.44
C MET A 32 -4.94 -8.54 -3.12
N LEU A 33 -5.17 -7.25 -2.92
CA LEU A 33 -4.88 -6.52 -1.68
C LEU A 33 -6.03 -6.60 -0.68
N LEU A 34 -7.27 -6.54 -1.18
CA LEU A 34 -8.47 -6.47 -0.35
C LEU A 34 -9.64 -7.16 -1.03
N SER A 35 -10.49 -7.80 -0.22
CA SER A 35 -11.82 -8.26 -0.58
C SER A 35 -12.79 -7.92 0.54
N LYS A 36 -13.95 -7.35 0.21
CA LYS A 36 -14.99 -7.00 1.17
C LYS A 36 -16.36 -7.36 0.62
N GLU A 37 -17.14 -8.07 1.43
CA GLU A 37 -18.58 -8.34 1.21
C GLU A 37 -18.94 -8.93 -0.17
N GLY A 38 -17.98 -9.56 -0.86
CA GLY A 38 -18.17 -10.17 -2.19
C GLY A 38 -18.44 -9.20 -3.34
N ASN A 39 -18.34 -7.89 -3.10
CA ASN A 39 -18.70 -6.85 -4.09
C ASN A 39 -17.69 -5.68 -4.14
N PHE A 40 -16.55 -5.84 -3.47
CA PHE A 40 -15.48 -4.85 -3.50
C PHE A 40 -14.13 -5.57 -3.39
N PHE A 41 -13.36 -5.52 -4.46
CA PHE A 41 -12.04 -6.15 -4.54
C PHE A 41 -11.04 -5.10 -5.01
N VAL A 42 -9.85 -5.10 -4.40
CA VAL A 42 -8.74 -4.24 -4.79
C VAL A 42 -7.56 -5.11 -5.14
N TYR A 43 -6.99 -4.91 -6.33
CA TYR A 43 -5.81 -5.60 -6.80
C TYR A 43 -4.67 -4.60 -7.01
N ASP A 44 -3.46 -4.97 -6.61
CA ASP A 44 -2.23 -4.37 -7.11
C ASP A 44 -1.84 -5.06 -8.43
N TYR A 45 -1.65 -4.27 -9.48
CA TYR A 45 -1.15 -4.76 -10.75
C TYR A 45 -0.52 -3.61 -11.53
N LEU A 46 0.70 -3.80 -12.04
CA LEU A 46 1.42 -2.80 -12.87
C LEU A 46 1.51 -1.40 -12.23
N ASP A 47 1.83 -1.33 -10.94
CA ASP A 47 1.91 -0.10 -10.14
C ASP A 47 0.59 0.70 -10.09
N ARG A 48 -0.54 -0.01 -10.10
CA ARG A 48 -1.88 0.55 -10.04
C ARG A 48 -2.77 -0.29 -9.14
N HIS A 49 -3.76 0.39 -8.57
CA HIS A 49 -4.85 -0.30 -7.90
C HIS A 49 -6.02 -0.49 -8.88
N TYR A 50 -6.48 -1.73 -9.05
CA TYR A 50 -7.68 -2.05 -9.80
C TYR A 50 -8.81 -2.40 -8.85
N VAL A 51 -9.91 -1.65 -8.93
CA VAL A 51 -11.06 -1.78 -8.03
C VAL A 51 -12.23 -2.39 -8.79
N VAL A 52 -12.61 -3.59 -8.36
CA VAL A 52 -13.59 -4.47 -9.02
C VAL A 52 -14.81 -4.67 -8.12
N GLY A 53 -16.00 -4.70 -8.72
CA GLY A 53 -17.28 -4.62 -8.01
C GLY A 53 -18.10 -5.91 -7.96
N SER A 54 -17.60 -7.03 -8.47
CA SER A 54 -18.27 -8.33 -8.39
C SER A 54 -17.28 -9.48 -8.37
N GLU A 55 -17.68 -10.62 -7.82
CA GLU A 55 -16.90 -11.86 -7.83
C GLU A 55 -16.58 -12.31 -9.27
N GLU A 56 -17.55 -12.28 -10.18
CA GLU A 56 -17.36 -12.66 -11.59
C GLU A 56 -16.30 -11.77 -12.28
N SER A 57 -16.39 -10.45 -12.08
CA SER A 57 -15.39 -9.52 -12.62
C SER A 57 -14.03 -9.70 -11.96
N SER A 58 -14.02 -10.03 -10.66
CA SER A 58 -12.80 -10.26 -9.87
C SER A 58 -12.05 -11.49 -10.38
N GLU A 59 -12.74 -12.60 -10.60
CA GLU A 59 -12.17 -13.83 -11.18
C GLU A 59 -11.58 -13.58 -12.57
N LYS A 60 -12.33 -12.87 -13.43
CA LYS A 60 -11.85 -12.50 -14.78
C LYS A 60 -10.63 -11.60 -14.72
N PHE A 61 -10.62 -10.63 -13.81
CA PHE A 61 -9.48 -9.74 -13.64
C PHE A 61 -8.25 -10.48 -13.13
N ALA A 62 -8.40 -11.33 -12.11
CA ALA A 62 -7.30 -12.16 -11.59
C ALA A 62 -6.69 -13.07 -12.67
N ALA A 63 -7.51 -13.62 -13.57
CA ALA A 63 -7.05 -14.51 -14.62
C ALA A 63 -6.37 -13.80 -15.81
N HIS A 64 -6.73 -12.55 -16.09
CA HIS A 64 -6.36 -11.90 -17.36
C HIS A 64 -5.71 -10.52 -17.20
N GLY A 65 -5.71 -9.92 -16.01
CA GLY A 65 -5.19 -8.58 -15.77
C GLY A 65 -5.91 -7.47 -16.55
N HIS A 66 -7.06 -7.77 -17.14
CA HIS A 66 -7.75 -6.87 -18.07
C HIS A 66 -9.13 -6.47 -17.56
N MET A 67 -9.38 -5.16 -17.54
CA MET A 67 -10.66 -4.55 -17.20
C MET A 67 -11.23 -3.82 -18.42
N PRO A 68 -12.34 -4.28 -19.02
CA PRO A 68 -12.77 -3.84 -20.35
C PRO A 68 -13.33 -2.41 -20.37
N TYR A 69 -13.99 -1.99 -19.29
CA TYR A 69 -14.50 -0.63 -19.13
C TYR A 69 -14.09 -0.12 -17.76
N ALA A 70 -13.37 1.00 -17.74
CA ALA A 70 -12.80 1.52 -16.52
C ALA A 70 -12.74 3.05 -16.49
N LYS A 71 -12.82 3.61 -15.29
CA LYS A 71 -12.49 5.01 -14.98
C LYS A 71 -11.13 5.03 -14.29
N THR A 72 -10.19 5.79 -14.85
CA THR A 72 -8.84 5.93 -14.30
C THR A 72 -8.74 7.24 -13.52
N VAL A 73 -8.20 7.19 -12.30
CA VAL A 73 -7.93 8.35 -11.45
C VAL A 73 -6.46 8.36 -11.07
N LEU A 74 -5.74 9.41 -11.47
CA LEU A 74 -4.31 9.55 -11.19
C LEU A 74 -4.09 10.05 -9.76
N GLY A 75 -3.11 9.48 -9.05
CA GLY A 75 -2.73 9.96 -7.72
C GLY A 75 -3.69 9.59 -6.58
N ALA A 76 -4.69 8.72 -6.85
CA ALA A 76 -5.68 8.34 -5.86
C ALA A 76 -5.24 7.17 -4.96
N GLY A 77 -4.14 6.50 -5.28
CA GLY A 77 -3.58 5.42 -4.49
C GLY A 77 -2.97 5.88 -3.17
N PRO A 78 -2.78 4.97 -2.19
CA PRO A 78 -2.20 5.29 -0.89
C PRO A 78 -0.80 5.93 -0.95
N HIS A 79 -0.01 5.62 -1.97
CA HIS A 79 1.31 6.22 -2.26
C HIS A 79 1.30 7.13 -3.49
N GLY A 80 0.12 7.55 -3.96
CA GLY A 80 -0.02 8.37 -5.17
C GLY A 80 -0.09 7.55 -6.46
N GLU A 81 -0.35 6.25 -6.37
CA GLU A 81 -0.55 5.38 -7.52
C GLU A 81 -1.81 5.78 -8.32
N THR A 82 -1.89 5.27 -9.54
CA THR A 82 -3.12 5.34 -10.32
C THR A 82 -4.13 4.32 -9.82
N VAL A 83 -5.39 4.71 -9.69
CA VAL A 83 -6.50 3.80 -9.34
C VAL A 83 -7.45 3.68 -10.52
N VAL A 84 -7.80 2.45 -10.88
CA VAL A 84 -8.62 2.07 -12.01
C VAL A 84 -9.90 1.42 -11.49
N PHE A 85 -11.05 2.07 -11.69
CA PHE A 85 -12.35 1.61 -11.20
C PHE A 85 -13.17 0.96 -12.31
N GLU A 86 -13.78 -0.18 -12.02
CA GLU A 86 -14.68 -0.86 -12.94
C GLU A 86 -15.90 0.00 -13.32
N ILE A 87 -16.27 -0.04 -14.61
CA ILE A 87 -17.53 0.49 -15.12
C ILE A 87 -18.40 -0.68 -15.59
N ALA A 88 -19.61 -0.78 -15.05
CA ALA A 88 -20.62 -1.74 -15.50
C ALA A 88 -21.72 -1.04 -16.31
N LYS A 89 -21.92 -1.44 -17.57
CA LYS A 89 -22.98 -0.86 -18.44
C LYS A 89 -24.39 -0.99 -17.85
N LYS A 90 -24.64 -2.07 -17.11
CA LYS A 90 -25.95 -2.37 -16.49
C LYS A 90 -26.14 -1.71 -15.12
N ASP A 91 -25.10 -1.09 -14.57
CA ASP A 91 -25.14 -0.40 -13.28
C ASP A 91 -24.35 0.92 -13.37
N PRO A 92 -25.00 2.01 -13.80
CA PRO A 92 -24.33 3.29 -14.00
C PRO A 92 -23.76 3.90 -12.72
N ASN A 93 -24.19 3.43 -11.54
CA ASN A 93 -23.74 3.93 -10.25
C ASN A 93 -22.60 3.09 -9.64
N LEU A 94 -22.19 1.98 -10.28
CA LEU A 94 -21.16 1.10 -9.75
C LEU A 94 -19.86 1.85 -9.46
N THR A 95 -19.36 2.58 -10.46
CA THR A 95 -18.09 3.31 -10.37
C THR A 95 -18.06 4.29 -9.21
N GLU A 96 -19.13 5.06 -9.02
CA GLU A 96 -19.27 6.03 -7.92
C GLU A 96 -19.23 5.33 -6.56
N ARG A 97 -19.94 4.20 -6.43
CA ARG A 97 -19.93 3.39 -5.20
C ARG A 97 -18.55 2.81 -4.92
N LEU A 98 -17.85 2.28 -5.92
CA LEU A 98 -16.50 1.75 -5.77
C LEU A 98 -15.51 2.85 -5.35
N MET A 99 -15.57 4.03 -5.98
CA MET A 99 -14.76 5.18 -5.59
C MET A 99 -15.03 5.59 -4.14
N SER A 100 -16.30 5.71 -3.76
CA SER A 100 -16.70 6.06 -2.40
C SER A 100 -16.28 5.02 -1.36
N THR A 101 -16.37 3.72 -1.68
CA THR A 101 -15.93 2.65 -0.78
C THR A 101 -14.42 2.61 -0.65
N TYR A 102 -13.69 2.83 -1.75
CA TYR A 102 -12.24 2.88 -1.77
C TYR A 102 -11.71 4.04 -0.90
N GLU A 103 -12.25 5.25 -1.06
CA GLU A 103 -11.88 6.41 -0.24
C GLU A 103 -12.16 6.21 1.26
N ARG A 104 -13.23 5.44 1.58
CA ARG A 104 -13.64 5.07 2.94
C ARG A 104 -13.04 3.72 3.38
N THR A 105 -11.97 3.27 2.75
CA THR A 105 -11.19 2.11 3.19
C THR A 105 -9.82 2.57 3.66
N PRO A 106 -9.41 2.27 4.91
CA PRO A 106 -8.06 2.54 5.37
C PRO A 106 -7.05 1.65 4.64
N PHE A 107 -6.07 2.26 3.97
CA PHE A 107 -4.93 1.56 3.37
C PHE A 107 -3.68 1.82 4.19
N LEU A 108 -2.96 0.76 4.58
CA LEU A 108 -1.65 0.90 5.22
C LEU A 108 -0.65 1.44 4.18
N VAL A 109 -0.02 2.56 4.52
CA VAL A 109 1.00 3.23 3.69
C VAL A 109 2.39 2.90 4.22
N GLU A 110 2.56 2.97 5.53
CA GLU A 110 3.86 2.77 6.16
C GLU A 110 3.68 2.11 7.51
N SER A 111 4.66 1.31 7.94
CA SER A 111 4.75 0.82 9.30
C SER A 111 6.21 0.76 9.71
N LYS A 112 6.50 1.25 10.91
CA LYS A 112 7.84 1.24 11.51
C LYS A 112 7.84 0.33 12.73
N GLY A 113 7.80 -0.98 12.49
CA GLY A 113 7.72 -1.99 13.54
C GLY A 113 6.55 -1.70 14.50
N ASP A 114 6.83 -1.74 15.80
CA ASP A 114 5.85 -1.45 16.85
C ASP A 114 5.75 0.05 17.18
N ASP A 115 6.53 0.93 16.54
CA ASP A 115 6.56 2.36 16.86
C ASP A 115 5.30 3.08 16.34
N TYR A 116 4.98 2.89 15.05
CA TYR A 116 3.79 3.44 14.43
C TYR A 116 3.41 2.76 13.11
N ALA A 117 2.16 2.98 12.70
CA ALA A 117 1.62 2.71 11.37
C ALA A 117 0.99 3.99 10.80
N VAL A 118 1.11 4.17 9.48
CA VAL A 118 0.50 5.28 8.73
C VAL A 118 -0.53 4.70 7.78
N TYR A 119 -1.75 5.23 7.84
CA TYR A 119 -2.83 4.86 6.94
C TYR A 119 -3.27 6.03 6.08
N LYS A 120 -3.55 5.79 4.80
CA LYS A 120 -4.33 6.71 3.96
C LYS A 120 -5.81 6.38 4.14
N TYR A 121 -6.60 7.38 4.51
CA TYR A 121 -8.04 7.24 4.70
C TYR A 121 -8.72 8.60 4.47
N MET A 122 -9.78 8.64 3.66
CA MET A 122 -10.53 9.89 3.35
C MET A 122 -9.62 11.08 3.01
N ASN A 123 -8.65 10.85 2.11
CA ASN A 123 -7.64 11.82 1.67
C ASN A 123 -6.73 12.41 2.77
N ARG A 124 -6.59 11.74 3.92
CA ARG A 124 -5.73 12.15 5.02
C ARG A 124 -4.78 11.02 5.40
N LEU A 125 -3.67 11.37 6.04
CA LEU A 125 -2.77 10.41 6.65
C LEU A 125 -3.10 10.27 8.13
N TYR A 126 -3.21 9.06 8.62
CA TYR A 126 -3.48 8.74 10.02
C TYR A 126 -2.28 8.00 10.60
N VAL A 127 -1.61 8.60 11.59
CA VAL A 127 -0.44 8.05 12.26
C VAL A 127 -0.88 7.45 13.59
N VAL A 128 -0.80 6.12 13.68
CA VAL A 128 -1.29 5.28 14.77
C VAL A 128 -0.09 4.69 15.50
N GLY A 129 -0.04 4.80 16.82
CA GLY A 129 1.16 4.47 17.61
C GLY A 129 1.09 3.17 18.39
N SER A 130 0.02 2.39 18.26
CA SER A 130 -0.07 1.07 18.88
C SER A 130 -0.72 0.07 17.96
N LYS A 131 -0.29 -1.20 18.06
CA LYS A 131 -0.87 -2.31 17.29
C LYS A 131 -2.37 -2.44 17.51
N GLU A 132 -2.84 -2.34 18.75
CA GLU A 132 -4.28 -2.44 19.07
C GLU A 132 -5.09 -1.32 18.40
N SER A 133 -4.59 -0.08 18.44
CA SER A 133 -5.23 1.03 17.73
C SER A 133 -5.15 0.87 16.22
N SER A 134 -4.05 0.31 15.71
CA SER A 134 -3.83 0.04 14.28
C SER A 134 -4.85 -0.96 13.74
N GLU A 135 -5.09 -2.06 14.46
CA GLU A 135 -6.08 -3.08 14.10
C GLU A 135 -7.50 -2.49 14.09
N LYS A 136 -7.86 -1.71 15.12
CA LYS A 136 -9.15 -1.02 15.19
C LYS A 136 -9.31 0.01 14.07
N PHE A 137 -8.25 0.76 13.77
CA PHE A 137 -8.27 1.75 12.71
C PHE A 137 -8.41 1.10 11.34
N ALA A 138 -7.66 0.02 11.06
CA ALA A 138 -7.78 -0.73 9.82
C ALA A 138 -9.20 -1.28 9.60
N ALA A 139 -9.85 -1.75 10.67
CA ALA A 139 -11.20 -2.32 10.60
C ALA A 139 -12.31 -1.25 10.45
N HIS A 140 -12.16 -0.08 11.07
CA HIS A 140 -13.27 0.86 11.26
C HIS A 140 -13.00 2.29 10.79
N GLY A 141 -11.76 2.65 10.46
CA GLY A 141 -11.37 4.01 10.08
C GLY A 141 -11.60 5.05 11.19
N HIS A 142 -11.70 4.60 12.45
CA HIS A 142 -12.05 5.46 13.58
C HIS A 142 -10.89 5.59 14.57
N MET A 143 -10.54 6.84 14.89
CA MET A 143 -9.52 7.19 15.87
C MET A 143 -10.16 8.14 16.90
N PRO A 144 -10.41 7.68 18.15
CA PRO A 144 -11.29 8.38 19.09
C PRO A 144 -10.71 9.69 19.62
N TYR A 145 -9.39 9.74 19.78
CA TYR A 145 -8.67 10.94 20.20
C TYR A 145 -7.52 11.17 19.23
N ALA A 146 -7.50 12.36 18.63
CA ALA A 146 -6.51 12.67 17.61
C ALA A 146 -6.15 14.15 17.58
N LYS A 147 -4.93 14.44 17.15
CA LYS A 147 -4.45 15.78 16.82
C LYS A 147 -4.34 15.90 15.30
N THR A 148 -5.08 16.84 14.72
CA THR A 148 -5.01 17.14 13.28
C THR A 148 -3.97 18.23 13.02
N VAL A 149 -3.11 18.01 12.02
CA VAL A 149 -2.15 19.00 11.52
C VAL A 149 -2.33 19.13 10.01
N LEU A 150 -2.67 20.34 9.55
CA LEU A 150 -2.87 20.64 8.13
C LEU A 150 -1.52 20.80 7.43
N GLY A 151 -1.39 20.25 6.21
CA GLY A 151 -0.20 20.43 5.38
C GLY A 151 1.07 19.75 5.91
N ALA A 152 0.94 18.79 6.81
CA ALA A 152 2.07 18.10 7.42
C ALA A 152 2.52 16.85 6.65
N GLY A 153 1.73 16.38 5.68
CA GLY A 153 2.06 15.23 4.84
C GLY A 153 3.12 15.57 3.79
N PRO A 154 3.81 14.55 3.24
CA PRO A 154 4.88 14.74 2.25
C PRO A 154 4.42 15.45 0.96
N ALA A 155 3.14 15.33 0.59
CA ALA A 155 2.53 16.03 -0.54
C ALA A 155 1.60 17.18 -0.07
N GLY A 156 1.75 17.66 1.16
CA GLY A 156 0.90 18.70 1.75
C GLY A 156 -0.44 18.19 2.28
N GLU A 157 -0.57 16.89 2.54
CA GLU A 157 -1.79 16.33 3.08
C GLU A 157 -2.03 16.76 4.54
N THR A 158 -3.29 16.64 4.96
CA THR A 158 -3.62 16.68 6.38
C THR A 158 -3.19 15.38 7.06
N VAL A 159 -2.50 15.49 8.18
CA VAL A 159 -2.04 14.36 9.00
C VAL A 159 -2.79 14.37 10.34
N VAL A 160 -3.24 13.21 10.77
CA VAL A 160 -4.01 12.98 11.99
C VAL A 160 -3.20 12.04 12.88
N PHE A 161 -2.72 12.55 14.02
CA PHE A 161 -1.91 11.79 14.96
C PHE A 161 -2.76 11.27 16.11
N GLU A 162 -2.55 10.01 16.50
CA GLU A 162 -3.21 9.42 17.67
C GLU A 162 -2.88 10.17 18.97
N ILE A 163 -3.89 10.30 19.83
CA ILE A 163 -3.76 10.73 21.22
C ILE A 163 -4.14 9.55 22.12
N ASN A 164 -3.26 9.20 23.05
CA ASN A 164 -3.57 8.22 24.09
C ASN A 164 -3.54 8.91 25.46
N LYS A 165 -4.69 8.94 26.15
CA LYS A 165 -4.79 9.59 27.47
C LYS A 165 -3.92 8.95 28.55
N LYS A 166 -3.52 7.70 28.36
CA LYS A 166 -2.64 6.97 29.29
C LYS A 166 -1.16 7.20 29.00
N GLU A 167 -0.84 7.80 27.85
CA GLU A 167 0.51 7.99 27.36
C GLU A 167 0.64 9.42 26.78
N ALA A 168 0.93 10.36 27.67
CA ALA A 168 0.83 11.79 27.36
C ALA A 168 1.81 12.26 26.26
N ASP A 169 2.95 11.60 26.12
CA ASP A 169 4.00 11.92 25.15
C ASP A 169 3.81 11.25 23.78
N LEU A 170 2.83 10.34 23.64
CA LEU A 170 2.61 9.57 22.41
C LEU A 170 2.52 10.47 21.18
N THR A 171 1.63 11.46 21.23
CA THR A 171 1.37 12.32 20.07
C THR A 171 2.60 13.11 19.64
N GLU A 172 3.38 13.63 20.60
CA GLU A 172 4.61 14.36 20.30
C GLU A 172 5.68 13.44 19.71
N ARG A 173 5.79 12.21 20.24
CA ARG A 173 6.69 11.18 19.72
C ARG A 173 6.32 10.80 18.29
N LEU A 174 5.04 10.54 18.00
CA LEU A 174 4.55 10.24 16.64
C LEU A 174 4.82 11.39 15.67
N MET A 175 4.55 12.64 16.08
CA MET A 175 4.82 13.82 15.25
C MET A 175 6.31 13.97 14.92
N LYS A 176 7.20 13.64 15.88
CA LYS A 176 8.65 13.66 15.66
C LYS A 176 9.08 12.56 14.70
N MET A 177 8.65 11.32 14.95
CA MET A 177 9.05 10.17 14.14
C MET A 177 8.55 10.28 12.69
N PHE A 178 7.33 10.77 12.48
CA PHE A 178 6.74 10.90 11.15
C PHE A 178 7.46 11.93 10.26
N LYS A 179 8.07 12.96 10.85
CA LYS A 179 8.77 14.02 10.09
C LYS A 179 10.18 13.63 9.64
N GLY A 180 10.76 12.55 10.19
CA GLY A 180 12.19 12.22 10.06
C GLY A 180 13.01 12.79 11.19
#